data_AF-A0A074LRP2-F1
#
_entry.id   AF-A0A074LRP2-F1
#
_cell.length_a   1.000
_cell.length_b   1.000
_cell.length_c   1.000
_cell.angle_alpha   90.00
_cell.angle_beta   90.00
_cell.angle_gamma   90.00
#
_symmetry.space_group_name_H-M   'P 1'
#
loop_
_entity.id
_entity.type
_entity.pdbx_description
1 polymer ?
#
loop_
_entity_poly.entity_id
_entity_poly.type
_entity_poly.pdbx_seq_one_letter_code
_entity_poly.pdbx_strand_id
1 'polypeptide(L)'
;MNWKSWSKTRKVLFFLGAVVVLGWWYRFYYGIPWDAKAYGHEVDRYLREQRHFTEPYEQDVGHDFKNDSYYAEVHLQNGVTFTVYRNYDGELEDTYEDDLAMHTLTQEASEELARLYPKQDAEVQVIINKMSTAPILPDNTAYTITLHKKISDLDGTLQTIYKFFEWQRATNHTGSLYVEFTDTQGKRKWTHIPFDQQENVTSWEVLRERTERDPRM
;
A
#
# COMPACT_ATOMS: atom_id res chain seq x y z
N MET A 1 15.70 5.50 47.97
CA MET A 1 14.87 4.65 48.85
C MET A 1 15.48 3.24 48.86
N ASN A 2 15.85 2.68 50.01
CA ASN A 2 16.71 1.49 50.09
C ASN A 2 15.88 0.18 50.09
N TRP A 3 15.82 -0.53 48.96
CA TRP A 3 15.02 -1.76 48.73
C TRP A 3 15.26 -2.86 49.78
N LYS A 4 16.46 -2.89 50.36
CA LYS A 4 16.83 -3.84 51.42
C LYS A 4 16.03 -3.64 52.72
N SER A 5 15.52 -2.44 52.98
CA SER A 5 14.76 -2.08 54.20
C SER A 5 13.29 -2.51 54.19
N TRP A 6 12.77 -3.02 53.08
CA TRP A 6 11.36 -3.37 52.98
C TRP A 6 11.05 -4.77 53.54
N SER A 7 9.93 -4.86 54.25
CA SER A 7 9.38 -6.15 54.68
C SER A 7 9.00 -7.01 53.46
N LYS A 8 9.01 -8.35 53.63
CA LYS A 8 8.65 -9.30 52.57
C LYS A 8 7.27 -8.98 51.96
N THR A 9 6.29 -8.61 52.79
CA THR A 9 4.92 -8.24 52.35
C THR A 9 4.91 -7.02 51.43
N ARG A 10 5.69 -5.98 51.74
CA ARG A 10 5.77 -4.77 50.89
C ARG A 10 6.41 -5.06 49.53
N LYS A 11 7.42 -5.94 49.50
CA LYS A 11 8.05 -6.38 48.24
C LYS A 11 7.04 -7.14 47.36
N VAL A 12 6.28 -8.07 47.94
CA VAL A 12 5.25 -8.83 47.21
C VAL A 12 4.17 -7.89 46.66
N LEU A 13 3.64 -6.97 47.47
CA LEU A 13 2.63 -6.01 47.02
C LEU A 13 3.13 -5.10 45.91
N PHE A 14 4.39 -4.66 45.98
CA PHE A 14 4.98 -3.85 44.91
C PHE A 14 5.17 -4.64 43.61
N PHE A 15 5.63 -5.89 43.69
CA PHE A 15 5.72 -6.75 42.51
C PHE A 15 4.35 -7.00 41.88
N LEU A 16 3.32 -7.30 42.69
CA LEU A 16 1.95 -7.46 42.21
C LEU A 16 1.42 -6.16 41.58
N GLY A 17 1.65 -5.02 42.22
CA GLY A 17 1.29 -3.71 41.67
C GLY A 17 2.01 -3.43 40.34
N ALA A 18 3.30 -3.72 40.24
CA ALA A 18 4.06 -3.58 39.01
C ALA A 18 3.56 -4.50 37.90
N VAL A 19 3.20 -5.75 38.20
CA VAL A 19 2.61 -6.68 37.22
C VAL A 19 1.26 -6.17 36.72
N VAL A 20 0.42 -5.63 37.61
CA VAL A 20 -0.86 -5.03 37.21
C VAL A 20 -0.65 -3.80 36.34
N VAL A 21 0.27 -2.90 36.71
CA VAL A 21 0.57 -1.69 35.92
C VAL A 21 1.16 -2.05 34.56
N LEU A 22 2.10 -2.99 34.49
CA LEU A 22 2.67 -3.47 33.24
C LEU A 22 1.63 -4.18 32.37
N GLY A 23 0.74 -4.98 32.95
CA GLY A 23 -0.36 -5.62 32.23
C GLY A 23 -1.38 -4.61 31.67
N TRP A 24 -1.72 -3.58 32.45
CA TRP A 24 -2.55 -2.46 31.99
C TRP A 24 -1.86 -1.65 30.90
N TRP A 25 -0.57 -1.37 31.06
CA TRP A 25 0.20 -0.62 30.07
C TRP A 25 0.32 -1.41 28.77
N TYR A 26 0.61 -2.71 28.85
CA TYR A 26 0.63 -3.61 27.70
C TYR A 26 -0.74 -3.65 27.00
N ARG A 27 -1.84 -3.77 27.75
CA ARG A 27 -3.20 -3.71 27.20
C ARG A 27 -3.49 -2.40 26.46
N PHE A 28 -3.02 -1.28 27.01
CA PHE A 28 -3.23 0.03 26.39
C PHE A 28 -2.41 0.22 25.11
N TYR A 29 -1.30 -0.49 24.94
CA TYR A 29 -0.40 -0.34 23.78
C TYR A 29 -0.55 -1.43 22.72
N TYR A 30 -1.11 -2.60 23.07
CA TYR A 30 -1.21 -3.75 22.16
C TYR A 30 -2.62 -4.35 22.08
N GLY A 31 -3.61 -3.70 22.72
CA GLY A 31 -4.93 -4.27 22.89
C GLY A 31 -4.92 -5.47 23.84
N ILE A 32 -6.01 -6.24 23.78
CA ILE A 32 -6.23 -7.41 24.61
C ILE A 32 -5.88 -8.67 23.79
N PRO A 33 -4.84 -9.45 24.17
CA PRO A 33 -4.38 -10.58 23.34
C PRO A 33 -5.44 -11.64 23.04
N TRP A 34 -6.36 -11.87 23.99
CA TRP A 34 -7.45 -12.82 23.79
C TRP A 34 -8.51 -12.30 22.81
N ASP A 35 -8.73 -10.98 22.76
CA ASP A 35 -9.68 -10.37 21.82
C ASP A 35 -9.07 -10.36 20.41
N ALA A 36 -7.77 -10.07 20.28
CA ALA A 36 -7.05 -10.22 19.00
C ALA A 36 -7.14 -11.65 18.46
N LYS A 37 -6.94 -12.66 19.34
CA LYS A 37 -7.08 -14.07 18.97
C LYS A 37 -8.50 -14.45 18.59
N ALA A 38 -9.50 -13.96 19.34
CA ALA A 38 -10.91 -14.18 19.02
C ALA A 38 -11.26 -13.57 17.65
N TYR A 39 -10.80 -12.35 17.39
CA TYR A 39 -10.98 -11.66 16.11
C TYR A 39 -10.35 -12.43 14.95
N GLY A 40 -9.10 -12.92 15.10
CA GLY A 40 -8.46 -13.74 14.08
C GLY A 40 -9.25 -15.02 13.74
N HIS A 41 -9.91 -15.65 14.72
CA HIS A 41 -10.80 -16.78 14.47
C HIS A 41 -12.12 -16.38 13.78
N GLU A 42 -12.63 -15.18 14.04
CA GLU A 42 -13.80 -14.65 13.33
C GLU A 42 -13.48 -14.35 11.87
N VAL A 43 -12.31 -13.76 11.60
CA VAL A 43 -11.78 -13.53 10.24
C VAL A 43 -11.60 -14.86 9.52
N ASP A 44 -11.02 -15.87 10.18
CA ASP A 44 -10.87 -17.21 9.62
C ASP A 44 -12.20 -17.81 9.14
N ARG A 45 -13.24 -17.65 9.97
CA ARG A 45 -14.59 -18.12 9.65
C ARG A 45 -15.19 -17.32 8.50
N TYR A 46 -15.08 -15.99 8.55
CA TYR A 46 -15.56 -15.10 7.50
C TYR A 46 -14.96 -15.45 6.13
N LEU A 47 -13.63 -15.63 6.04
CA LEU A 47 -12.96 -15.96 4.79
C LEU A 47 -13.38 -17.33 4.24
N ARG A 48 -13.62 -18.32 5.10
CA ARG A 48 -14.13 -19.64 4.66
C ARG A 48 -15.59 -19.59 4.20
N GLU A 49 -16.44 -18.85 4.91
CA GLU A 49 -17.88 -18.83 4.68
C GLU A 49 -18.27 -17.89 3.53
N GLN A 50 -17.68 -16.69 3.46
CA GLN A 50 -18.04 -15.64 2.50
C GLN A 50 -17.15 -15.64 1.26
N ARG A 51 -15.83 -15.86 1.44
CA ARG A 51 -14.86 -15.87 0.32
C ARG A 51 -14.52 -17.26 -0.19
N HIS A 52 -14.97 -18.30 0.50
CA HIS A 52 -14.68 -19.70 0.16
C HIS A 52 -13.18 -20.00 0.01
N PHE A 53 -12.34 -19.29 0.76
CA PHE A 53 -10.90 -19.55 0.76
C PHE A 53 -10.62 -20.90 1.42
N THR A 54 -10.18 -21.83 0.60
CA THR A 54 -9.73 -23.16 1.01
C THR A 54 -8.22 -23.30 1.03
N GLU A 55 -7.51 -22.35 0.40
CA GLU A 55 -6.06 -22.31 0.35
C GLU A 55 -5.46 -21.74 1.65
N PRO A 56 -4.21 -22.12 1.99
CA PRO A 56 -3.51 -21.52 3.11
C PRO A 56 -3.26 -20.02 2.91
N TYR A 57 -3.47 -19.24 3.97
CA TYR A 57 -3.08 -17.83 4.04
C TYR A 57 -2.44 -17.55 5.40
N GLU A 58 -1.63 -16.49 5.44
CA GLU A 58 -1.14 -15.92 6.70
C GLU A 58 -2.03 -14.75 7.09
N GLN A 59 -2.21 -14.52 8.39
CA GLN A 59 -2.88 -13.32 8.89
C GLN A 59 -2.10 -12.70 10.04
N ASP A 60 -2.06 -11.36 10.06
CA ASP A 60 -1.57 -10.57 11.19
C ASP A 60 -2.72 -9.68 11.72
N VAL A 61 -2.95 -9.75 13.03
CA VAL A 61 -4.08 -9.05 13.67
C VAL A 61 -3.56 -7.81 14.38
N GLY A 62 -3.94 -6.64 13.86
CA GLY A 62 -3.64 -5.33 14.42
C GLY A 62 -4.81 -4.74 15.22
N HIS A 63 -4.50 -3.79 16.10
CA HIS A 63 -5.50 -3.00 16.81
C HIS A 63 -5.40 -1.52 16.39
N ASP A 64 -6.49 -0.99 15.87
CA ASP A 64 -6.64 0.43 15.56
C ASP A 64 -7.15 1.17 16.81
N PHE A 65 -6.23 1.80 17.53
CA PHE A 65 -6.53 2.59 18.72
C PHE A 65 -7.45 3.78 18.46
N LYS A 66 -7.48 4.32 17.24
CA LYS A 66 -8.31 5.49 16.92
C LYS A 66 -9.78 5.11 16.90
N ASN A 67 -10.08 3.93 16.37
CA ASN A 67 -11.43 3.41 16.23
C ASN A 67 -11.80 2.35 17.29
N ASP A 68 -10.85 2.02 18.17
CA ASP A 68 -10.94 0.94 19.16
C ASP A 68 -11.42 -0.39 18.55
N SER A 69 -10.88 -0.74 17.38
CA SER A 69 -11.27 -1.91 16.60
C SER A 69 -10.06 -2.75 16.20
N TYR A 70 -10.28 -4.05 15.98
CA TYR A 70 -9.27 -4.93 15.39
C TYR A 70 -9.43 -4.97 13.88
N TYR A 71 -8.31 -5.16 13.18
CA TYR A 71 -8.26 -5.48 11.77
C TYR A 71 -7.28 -6.65 11.55
N ALA A 72 -7.44 -7.38 10.46
CA ALA A 72 -6.54 -8.45 10.08
C ALA A 72 -6.00 -8.19 8.68
N GLU A 73 -4.68 -8.13 8.56
CA GLU A 73 -3.99 -8.15 7.27
C GLU A 73 -3.82 -9.61 6.86
N VAL A 74 -4.28 -9.96 5.67
CA VAL A 74 -4.32 -11.32 5.16
C VAL A 74 -3.41 -11.42 3.94
N HIS A 75 -2.47 -12.35 3.98
CA HIS A 75 -1.49 -12.60 2.91
C HIS A 75 -1.77 -13.94 2.23
N LEU A 76 -2.09 -13.88 0.94
CA LEU A 76 -2.33 -15.05 0.10
C LEU A 76 -1.04 -15.55 -0.55
N GLN A 77 -0.99 -16.84 -0.91
CA GLN A 77 0.17 -17.46 -1.56
C GLN A 77 0.50 -16.87 -2.94
N ASN A 78 -0.50 -16.30 -3.61
CA ASN A 78 -0.31 -15.61 -4.90
C ASN A 78 0.31 -14.21 -4.75
N GLY A 79 0.58 -13.75 -3.51
CA GLY A 79 1.17 -12.43 -3.23
C GLY A 79 0.15 -11.30 -3.05
N VAL A 80 -1.15 -11.58 -3.16
CA VAL A 80 -2.20 -10.61 -2.82
C VAL A 80 -2.23 -10.43 -1.30
N THR A 81 -2.24 -9.17 -0.86
CA THR A 81 -2.40 -8.80 0.55
C THR A 81 -3.62 -7.88 0.65
N PHE A 82 -4.54 -8.19 1.57
CA PHE A 82 -5.76 -7.40 1.76
C PHE A 82 -6.13 -7.33 3.24
N THR A 83 -7.03 -6.41 3.61
CA THR A 83 -7.43 -6.17 5.00
C THR A 83 -8.86 -6.62 5.23
N VAL A 84 -9.10 -7.28 6.37
CA VAL A 84 -10.43 -7.57 6.91
C VAL A 84 -10.66 -6.73 8.17
N TYR A 85 -11.72 -5.92 8.18
CA TYR A 85 -12.02 -4.99 9.27
C TYR A 85 -13.52 -5.01 9.61
N ARG A 86 -13.89 -4.42 10.76
CA ARG A 86 -15.31 -4.21 11.11
C ARG A 86 -15.80 -2.86 10.60
N ASN A 87 -16.92 -2.86 9.89
CA ASN A 87 -17.60 -1.63 9.47
C ASN A 87 -18.33 -0.96 10.65
N TYR A 88 -19.01 0.17 10.38
CA TYR A 88 -19.75 0.92 11.40
C TYR A 88 -20.92 0.16 12.03
N ASP A 89 -21.48 -0.82 11.31
CA ASP A 89 -22.55 -1.68 11.79
C ASP A 89 -22.01 -2.89 12.58
N GLY A 90 -20.68 -3.04 12.67
CA GLY A 90 -19.99 -4.11 13.37
C GLY A 90 -19.85 -5.40 12.55
N GLU A 91 -20.23 -5.40 11.28
CA GLU A 91 -20.07 -6.52 10.35
C GLU A 91 -18.65 -6.56 9.78
N LEU A 92 -18.16 -7.75 9.42
CA LEU A 92 -16.86 -7.91 8.77
C LEU A 92 -16.95 -7.57 7.29
N GLU A 93 -16.08 -6.68 6.85
CA GLU A 93 -15.83 -6.32 5.46
C GLU A 93 -14.37 -6.58 5.12
N ASP A 94 -14.08 -6.70 3.83
CA ASP A 94 -12.71 -6.88 3.34
C ASP A 94 -12.43 -6.07 2.08
N THR A 95 -11.14 -5.89 1.80
CA THR A 95 -10.65 -5.17 0.61
C THR A 95 -10.17 -6.10 -0.51
N TYR A 96 -10.52 -7.40 -0.50
CA TYR A 96 -9.93 -8.42 -1.37
C TYR A 96 -10.07 -8.12 -2.87
N GLU A 97 -11.27 -7.78 -3.35
CA GLU A 97 -11.49 -7.52 -4.79
C GLU A 97 -10.67 -6.32 -5.27
N ASP A 98 -10.62 -5.27 -4.45
CA ASP A 98 -9.84 -4.08 -4.73
C ASP A 98 -8.35 -4.43 -4.78
N ASP A 99 -7.84 -5.12 -3.76
CA ASP A 99 -6.42 -5.47 -3.67
C ASP A 99 -5.99 -6.50 -4.72
N LEU A 100 -6.87 -7.42 -5.12
CA LEU A 100 -6.65 -8.33 -6.24
C LEU A 100 -6.54 -7.56 -7.57
N ALA A 101 -7.42 -6.60 -7.82
CA ALA A 101 -7.34 -5.74 -8.99
C ALA A 101 -6.05 -4.91 -8.98
N MET A 102 -5.67 -4.37 -7.82
CA MET A 102 -4.40 -3.63 -7.65
C MET A 102 -3.18 -4.49 -7.93
N HIS A 103 -3.17 -5.72 -7.38
CA HIS A 103 -2.09 -6.67 -7.57
C HIS A 103 -1.95 -7.06 -9.03
N THR A 104 -3.06 -7.40 -9.70
CA THR A 104 -3.10 -7.75 -11.12
C THR A 104 -2.56 -6.61 -11.98
N LEU A 105 -3.05 -5.39 -11.76
CA LEU A 105 -2.57 -4.19 -12.47
C LEU A 105 -1.08 -3.95 -12.24
N THR A 106 -0.58 -4.18 -11.01
CA THR A 106 0.84 -4.02 -10.68
C THR A 106 1.71 -5.03 -11.42
N GLN A 107 1.25 -6.28 -11.53
CA GLN A 107 1.93 -7.31 -12.31
C GLN A 107 1.97 -6.92 -13.80
N GLU A 108 0.81 -6.60 -14.40
CA GLU A 108 0.72 -6.22 -15.81
C GLU A 108 1.58 -5.00 -16.14
N ALA A 109 1.54 -3.95 -15.31
CA ALA A 109 2.38 -2.76 -15.46
C ALA A 109 3.88 -3.10 -15.34
N SER A 110 4.25 -3.98 -14.42
CA SER A 110 5.65 -4.41 -14.25
C SER A 110 6.15 -5.20 -15.45
N GLU A 111 5.33 -6.10 -16.00
CA GLU A 111 5.64 -6.88 -17.20
C GLU A 111 5.79 -5.99 -18.43
N GLU A 112 4.86 -5.05 -18.64
CA GLU A 112 4.94 -4.10 -19.75
C GLU A 112 6.20 -3.23 -19.64
N LEU A 113 6.51 -2.76 -18.43
CA LEU A 113 7.72 -1.98 -18.21
C LEU A 113 8.99 -2.79 -18.47
N ALA A 114 9.03 -4.05 -18.05
CA ALA A 114 10.14 -4.96 -18.33
C ALA A 114 10.29 -5.22 -19.85
N ARG A 115 9.18 -5.28 -20.59
CA ARG A 115 9.18 -5.38 -22.07
C ARG A 115 9.75 -4.13 -22.72
N LEU A 116 9.43 -2.95 -22.19
CA LEU A 116 9.94 -1.66 -22.70
C LEU A 116 11.40 -1.38 -22.27
N TYR A 117 11.84 -1.95 -21.14
CA TYR A 117 13.21 -1.89 -20.62
C TYR A 117 13.86 -3.29 -20.50
N PRO A 118 14.14 -3.97 -21.63
CA PRO A 118 14.69 -5.33 -21.61
C PRO A 118 16.12 -5.40 -21.06
N LYS A 119 16.83 -4.26 -21.04
CA LYS A 119 18.10 -4.09 -20.33
C LYS A 119 17.77 -3.41 -19.00
N GLN A 120 17.44 -4.22 -18.00
CA GLN A 120 17.24 -3.71 -16.64
C GLN A 120 18.57 -3.17 -16.09
N ASP A 121 18.83 -1.88 -16.32
CA ASP A 121 19.51 -1.10 -15.30
C ASP A 121 18.57 -1.13 -14.08
N ALA A 122 19.06 -1.60 -12.95
CA ALA A 122 18.30 -2.03 -11.77
C ALA A 122 17.47 -0.95 -11.05
N GLU A 123 17.12 0.15 -11.71
CA GLU A 123 16.57 1.35 -11.09
C GLU A 123 15.08 1.56 -11.35
N VAL A 124 14.46 0.89 -12.34
CA VAL A 124 13.07 1.18 -12.71
C VAL A 124 12.06 0.40 -11.87
N GLN A 125 11.27 1.09 -11.06
CA GLN A 125 10.22 0.50 -10.20
C GLN A 125 8.82 0.96 -10.63
N VAL A 126 7.84 0.06 -10.56
CA VAL A 126 6.42 0.42 -10.65
C VAL A 126 5.87 0.48 -9.22
N ILE A 127 5.39 1.65 -8.80
CA ILE A 127 4.77 1.83 -7.47
C ILE A 127 3.34 2.31 -7.65
N ILE A 128 2.44 1.35 -7.78
CA ILE A 128 1.01 1.63 -7.91
C ILE A 128 0.41 1.89 -6.52
N ASN A 129 0.08 3.16 -6.26
CA ASN A 129 -0.58 3.57 -5.01
C ASN A 129 -2.06 3.82 -5.26
N LYS A 130 -2.95 3.18 -4.49
CA LYS A 130 -4.38 3.52 -4.51
C LYS A 130 -4.56 4.93 -3.91
N MET A 131 -4.88 5.92 -4.74
CA MET A 131 -5.38 7.20 -4.22
C MET A 131 -6.85 7.01 -3.82
N SER A 132 -7.11 6.63 -2.57
CA SER A 132 -8.45 6.79 -2.02
C SER A 132 -8.44 7.23 -0.56
N THR A 133 -9.22 8.28 -0.29
CA THR A 133 -9.71 8.64 1.04
C THR A 133 -11.22 8.35 1.19
N ALA A 134 -11.82 7.49 0.36
CA ALA A 134 -13.23 7.10 0.50
C ALA A 134 -13.51 5.65 0.02
N PRO A 135 -14.38 4.89 0.71
CA PRO A 135 -14.58 3.46 0.48
C PRO A 135 -15.44 3.13 -0.76
N ILE A 136 -15.60 4.05 -1.72
CA ILE A 136 -16.51 3.85 -2.85
C ILE A 136 -15.88 4.49 -4.09
N LEU A 137 -15.35 3.66 -4.99
CA LEU A 137 -15.63 3.67 -6.44
C LEU A 137 -14.75 2.61 -7.14
N PRO A 138 -15.33 1.62 -7.85
CA PRO A 138 -14.60 0.57 -8.56
C PRO A 138 -13.80 1.04 -9.80
N ASP A 139 -14.01 2.27 -10.27
CA ASP A 139 -13.67 2.62 -11.66
C ASP A 139 -12.57 3.68 -11.83
N ASN A 140 -12.02 4.21 -10.74
CA ASN A 140 -11.02 5.29 -10.78
C ASN A 140 -9.86 5.03 -9.83
N THR A 141 -9.21 3.88 -9.99
CA THR A 141 -7.92 3.61 -9.36
C THR A 141 -6.90 4.59 -9.92
N ALA A 142 -6.76 5.74 -9.29
CA ALA A 142 -5.68 6.65 -9.58
C ALA A 142 -4.41 6.06 -8.96
N TYR A 143 -3.61 5.41 -9.80
CA TYR A 143 -2.30 4.89 -9.45
C TYR A 143 -1.19 5.90 -9.73
N THR A 144 0.03 5.55 -9.36
CA THR A 144 1.26 6.31 -9.59
C THR A 144 2.24 5.32 -10.21
N ILE A 145 3.19 5.74 -11.05
CA ILE A 145 4.21 4.83 -11.59
C ILE A 145 5.56 5.54 -11.56
N THR A 146 6.25 5.38 -10.45
CA THR A 146 7.49 6.11 -10.18
C THR A 146 8.71 5.48 -10.86
N LEU A 147 9.04 5.93 -12.07
CA LEU A 147 10.21 5.43 -12.82
C LEU A 147 11.54 6.03 -12.34
N HIS A 148 12.13 5.49 -11.28
CA HIS A 148 13.48 5.90 -10.88
C HIS A 148 14.52 5.54 -11.96
N LYS A 149 15.17 6.55 -12.52
CA LYS A 149 16.32 6.35 -13.42
C LYS A 149 17.28 7.53 -13.29
N LYS A 150 18.58 7.25 -13.20
CA LYS A 150 19.60 8.25 -13.49
C LYS A 150 19.62 8.51 -15.00
N ILE A 151 18.97 9.58 -15.42
CA ILE A 151 18.76 9.89 -16.83
C ILE A 151 20.02 10.52 -17.41
N SER A 152 20.71 9.79 -18.30
CA SER A 152 21.62 10.37 -19.29
C SER A 152 20.92 10.75 -20.60
N ASP A 153 19.73 10.19 -20.86
CA ASP A 153 18.94 10.36 -22.08
C ASP A 153 17.46 10.64 -21.74
N LEU A 154 17.12 11.93 -21.71
CA LEU A 154 15.76 12.40 -21.42
C LEU A 154 14.78 11.95 -22.50
N ASP A 155 15.17 12.04 -23.77
CA ASP A 155 14.29 11.74 -24.90
C ASP A 155 13.93 10.25 -24.95
N GLY A 156 14.92 9.36 -24.77
CA GLY A 156 14.66 7.93 -24.65
C GLY A 156 13.76 7.56 -23.47
N THR A 157 13.89 8.29 -22.34
CA THR A 157 13.04 8.05 -21.16
C THR A 157 11.61 8.52 -21.40
N LEU A 158 11.41 9.72 -21.96
CA LEU A 158 10.10 10.25 -22.31
C LEU A 158 9.40 9.40 -23.37
N GLN A 159 10.13 8.88 -24.37
CA GLN A 159 9.57 7.94 -25.35
C GLN A 159 9.07 6.65 -24.70
N THR A 160 9.78 6.11 -23.71
CA THR A 160 9.32 4.91 -23.01
C THR A 160 8.12 5.20 -22.11
N ILE A 161 8.12 6.33 -21.39
CA ILE A 161 6.95 6.79 -20.63
C ILE A 161 5.74 6.91 -21.56
N TYR A 162 5.93 7.46 -22.75
CA TYR A 162 4.86 7.59 -23.74
C TYR A 162 4.35 6.22 -24.22
N LYS A 163 5.23 5.24 -24.49
CA LYS A 163 4.81 3.87 -24.85
C LYS A 163 4.05 3.18 -23.73
N PHE A 164 4.50 3.35 -22.49
CA PHE A 164 3.81 2.83 -21.31
C PHE A 164 2.41 3.45 -21.18
N PHE A 165 2.32 4.74 -21.46
CA PHE A 165 1.07 5.47 -21.51
C PHE A 165 0.13 5.01 -22.65
N GLU A 166 0.66 4.65 -23.81
CA GLU A 166 -0.12 4.02 -24.89
C GLU A 166 -0.67 2.65 -24.47
N TRP A 167 0.12 1.85 -23.76
CA TRP A 167 -0.35 0.58 -23.18
C TRP A 167 -1.51 0.80 -22.21
N GLN A 168 -1.37 1.75 -21.27
CA GLN A 168 -2.41 2.11 -20.31
C GLN A 168 -3.74 2.48 -21.01
N ARG A 169 -3.67 3.26 -22.10
CA ARG A 169 -4.86 3.61 -22.89
C ARG A 169 -5.45 2.40 -23.61
N ALA A 170 -4.62 1.56 -24.22
CA ALA A 170 -5.06 0.38 -24.96
C ALA A 170 -5.78 -0.64 -24.08
N THR A 171 -5.44 -0.67 -22.78
CA THR A 171 -6.02 -1.54 -21.75
C THR A 171 -7.16 -0.89 -20.95
N ASN A 172 -7.55 0.35 -21.30
CA ASN A 172 -8.60 1.14 -20.64
C ASN A 172 -8.35 1.39 -19.14
N HIS A 173 -7.10 1.45 -18.67
CA HIS A 173 -6.83 1.80 -17.28
C HIS A 173 -6.91 3.32 -17.06
N THR A 174 -7.74 3.75 -16.11
CA THR A 174 -8.11 5.16 -15.89
C THR A 174 -7.25 5.90 -14.85
N GLY A 175 -6.06 5.40 -14.52
CA GLY A 175 -5.20 5.98 -13.49
C GLY A 175 -4.45 7.23 -13.93
N SER A 176 -4.06 8.10 -13.00
CA SER A 176 -3.12 9.19 -13.30
C SER A 176 -1.70 8.65 -13.44
N LEU A 177 -0.82 9.35 -14.17
CA LEU A 177 0.57 8.96 -14.31
C LEU A 177 1.48 9.98 -13.61
N TYR A 178 2.25 9.52 -12.64
CA TYR A 178 3.29 10.31 -11.98
C TYR A 178 4.62 9.67 -12.30
N VAL A 179 5.50 10.40 -12.98
CA VAL A 179 6.84 9.94 -13.29
C VAL A 179 7.81 10.80 -12.51
N GLU A 180 8.73 10.17 -11.78
CA GLU A 180 9.82 10.85 -11.10
C GLU A 180 11.16 10.34 -11.63
N PHE A 181 12.09 11.23 -11.98
CA PHE A 181 13.41 10.85 -12.49
C PHE A 181 14.52 11.76 -12.00
N THR A 182 15.77 11.31 -12.07
CA THR A 182 16.93 12.12 -11.67
C THR A 182 17.74 12.48 -12.90
N ASP A 183 17.98 13.77 -13.14
CA ASP A 183 18.76 14.22 -14.30
C ASP A 183 20.28 13.95 -14.15
N THR A 184 21.05 14.26 -15.20
CA THR A 184 22.52 14.10 -15.20
C THR A 184 23.24 14.93 -14.14
N GLN A 185 22.59 15.97 -13.60
CA GLN A 185 23.10 16.83 -12.54
C GLN A 185 22.70 16.34 -11.14
N GLY A 186 21.96 15.22 -11.04
CA GLY A 186 21.47 14.68 -9.78
C GLY A 186 20.21 15.39 -9.27
N LYS A 187 19.54 16.21 -10.07
CA LYS A 187 18.31 16.88 -9.67
C LYS A 187 17.12 15.98 -9.93
N ARG A 188 16.27 15.80 -8.92
CA ARG A 188 14.98 15.12 -9.03
C ARG A 188 14.03 16.00 -9.84
N LYS A 189 13.40 15.41 -10.85
CA LYS A 189 12.35 15.99 -11.67
C LYS A 189 11.14 15.08 -11.61
N TRP A 190 9.96 15.65 -11.76
CA TRP A 190 8.71 14.90 -11.72
C TRP A 190 7.74 15.47 -12.72
N THR A 191 7.00 14.61 -13.41
CA THR A 191 5.90 15.00 -14.30
C THR A 191 4.64 14.26 -13.85
N HIS A 192 3.53 15.00 -13.78
CA HIS A 192 2.22 14.46 -13.45
C HIS A 192 1.29 14.68 -14.65
N ILE A 193 0.70 13.58 -15.12
CA ILE A 193 -0.32 13.57 -16.18
C ILE A 193 -1.63 13.10 -15.54
N PRO A 194 -2.51 14.04 -15.14
CA PRO A 194 -3.85 13.71 -14.66
C PRO A 194 -4.63 12.89 -15.69
N PHE A 195 -5.43 11.93 -15.22
CA PHE A 195 -6.25 11.06 -16.09
C PHE A 195 -7.10 11.87 -17.10
N ASP A 196 -7.79 12.91 -16.65
CA ASP A 196 -8.62 13.80 -17.46
C ASP A 196 -7.83 14.61 -18.51
N GLN A 197 -6.51 14.67 -18.36
CA GLN A 197 -5.62 15.36 -19.30
C GLN A 197 -4.81 14.41 -20.15
N GLN A 198 -5.04 13.10 -20.01
CA GLN A 198 -4.34 12.09 -20.76
C GLN A 198 -4.65 12.24 -22.23
N GLU A 199 -5.90 12.38 -22.64
CA GLU A 199 -6.31 12.57 -24.06
C GLU A 199 -5.53 13.69 -24.79
N ASN A 200 -5.07 14.71 -24.06
CA ASN A 200 -4.31 15.83 -24.62
C ASN A 200 -2.84 15.50 -24.92
N VAL A 201 -2.33 14.38 -24.41
CA VAL A 201 -0.97 13.87 -24.71
C VAL A 201 -1.06 12.94 -25.92
N THR A 202 -1.08 13.51 -27.11
CA THR A 202 -1.26 12.75 -28.37
C THR A 202 0.05 12.28 -29.00
N SER A 203 1.20 12.74 -28.49
CA SER A 203 2.53 12.32 -28.93
C SER A 203 3.57 12.49 -27.82
N TRP A 204 4.75 11.90 -27.99
CA TRP A 204 5.86 12.06 -27.05
C TRP A 204 6.42 13.50 -27.04
N GLU A 205 6.30 14.24 -28.14
CA GLU A 205 6.69 15.66 -28.21
C GLU A 205 5.80 16.53 -27.31
N VAL A 206 4.48 16.26 -27.27
CA VAL A 206 3.57 16.95 -26.34
C VAL A 206 3.94 16.64 -24.89
N LEU A 207 4.28 15.39 -24.59
CA LEU A 207 4.77 14.99 -23.26
C LEU A 207 6.06 15.73 -22.89
N ARG A 208 7.01 15.83 -23.82
CA ARG A 208 8.27 16.56 -23.65
C ARG A 208 8.02 18.03 -23.38
N GLU A 209 7.20 18.70 -24.19
CA GLU A 209 6.88 20.10 -24.02
C GLU A 209 6.23 20.39 -22.66
N ARG A 210 5.29 19.55 -22.22
CA ARG A 210 4.67 19.68 -20.89
C ARG A 210 5.69 19.50 -19.78
N THR A 211 6.60 18.53 -19.93
CA THR A 211 7.69 18.28 -19.00
C THR A 211 8.61 19.50 -18.93
N GLU A 212 9.06 20.05 -20.05
CA GLU A 212 9.95 21.21 -20.06
C GLU A 212 9.29 22.51 -19.57
N ARG A 213 7.95 22.63 -19.67
CA ARG A 213 7.20 23.83 -19.28
C ARG A 213 6.79 23.87 -17.80
N ASP A 214 6.77 22.76 -17.06
CA ASP A 214 6.38 22.81 -15.65
C ASP A 214 7.50 23.49 -14.84
N PRO A 215 7.29 24.71 -14.30
CA PRO A 215 8.33 25.45 -13.58
C PRO A 215 8.70 24.81 -12.24
N ARG A 216 8.05 23.69 -11.87
CA ARG A 216 8.41 22.87 -10.71
C ARG A 216 9.51 21.83 -11.03
N MET A 217 10.11 21.90 -12.22
CA MET A 217 11.31 21.16 -12.65
C MET A 217 12.63 21.93 -12.48
#